data_AF-A0A847V6T2-F1
#
_entry.id   AF-A0A847V6T2-F1
#
_cell.length_a   1.000
_cell.length_b   1.000
_cell.length_c   1.000
_cell.angle_alpha   90.00
_cell.angle_beta   90.00
_cell.angle_gamma   90.00
#
_symmetry.space_group_name_H-M   'P 1'
#
loop_
_entity.id
_entity.type
_entity.pdbx_description
1 polymer ?
#
loop_
_entity_poly.entity_id
_entity_poly.type
_entity_poly.pdbx_seq_one_letter_code
_entity_poly.pdbx_strand_id
1 'polypeptide(L)' 'MVWKRPGHLLTAINVTATDEIPARETAALLEFATEQGELPVNLVLLTAGTVGTDGMARLVPAWRWLLEAGSADMQVP' A
#
# COMPACT_ATOMS: atom_id res chain seq x y z
N MET A 1 -3.47 4.63 -6.65
CA MET A 1 -4.91 4.76 -6.27
C MET A 1 -4.98 5.11 -4.79
N VAL A 2 -5.86 6.03 -4.37
CA VAL A 2 -5.99 6.47 -2.96
C VAL A 2 -7.24 5.86 -2.34
N TRP A 3 -7.10 5.14 -1.22
CA TRP A 3 -8.22 4.61 -0.44
C TRP A 3 -8.28 5.28 0.92
N LYS A 4 -9.43 5.86 1.27
CA LYS A 4 -9.71 6.48 2.57
C LYS A 4 -10.55 5.56 3.45
N ARG A 5 -10.06 5.21 4.64
CA ARG A 5 -10.81 4.47 5.67
C ARG A 5 -11.37 5.41 6.76
N PRO A 6 -12.37 5.00 7.57
CA PRO A 6 -12.79 5.75 8.75
C PRO A 6 -11.62 5.87 9.73
N GLY A 7 -11.36 7.07 10.26
CA GLY A 7 -10.22 7.33 11.18
C GLY A 7 -9.08 8.18 10.60
N HIS A 8 -9.29 8.87 9.48
CA HIS A 8 -8.34 9.83 8.88
C HIS A 8 -7.03 9.25 8.33
N LEU A 9 -6.85 7.93 8.32
CA LEU A 9 -5.70 7.27 7.68
C LEU A 9 -5.91 7.21 6.16
N LEU A 10 -5.05 7.89 5.40
CA LEU A 10 -4.98 7.77 3.94
C LEU A 10 -4.14 6.54 3.59
N THR A 11 -4.58 5.72 2.64
CA THR A 11 -3.76 4.61 2.12
C THR A 11 -3.43 4.88 0.66
N ALA A 12 -2.14 4.98 0.35
CA ALA A 12 -1.63 5.06 -1.00
C ALA A 12 -1.21 3.66 -1.47
N ILE A 13 -1.78 3.22 -2.58
CA ILE A 13 -1.49 1.91 -3.15
C ILE A 13 -0.92 2.10 -4.55
N ASN A 14 0.28 1.56 -4.76
CA ASN A 14 0.88 1.35 -6.07
C ASN A 14 1.03 -0.16 -6.33
N VAL A 15 1.23 -0.56 -7.58
CA VAL A 15 1.25 -1.97 -7.99
C VAL A 15 2.37 -2.19 -8.98
N THR A 16 3.18 -3.23 -8.76
CA THR A 16 4.14 -3.74 -9.72
C THR A 16 3.89 -5.22 -10.00
N ALA A 17 3.98 -5.62 -11.27
CA ALA A 17 3.79 -7.01 -11.72
C ALA A 17 5.10 -7.84 -11.69
N THR A 18 6.17 -7.29 -11.11
CA THR A 18 7.48 -7.93 -10.98
C THR A 18 7.92 -8.00 -9.52
N ASP A 19 8.79 -8.96 -9.21
CA ASP A 19 9.43 -9.10 -7.90
C ASP A 19 10.67 -8.22 -7.75
N GLU A 20 11.24 -7.76 -8.86
CA GLU A 20 12.26 -6.72 -8.89
C GLU A 20 11.59 -5.37 -8.69
N ILE A 21 11.75 -4.78 -7.52
CA ILE A 21 11.07 -3.54 -7.13
C ILE A 21 11.80 -2.35 -7.73
N PRO A 22 11.27 -1.72 -8.78
CA PRO A 22 11.94 -0.58 -9.40
C PRO A 22 11.81 0.61 -8.46
N ALA A 23 12.91 1.32 -8.19
CA ALA A 23 12.94 2.44 -7.24
C ALA A 23 11.89 3.53 -7.54
N ARG A 24 11.47 3.70 -8.80
CA ARG A 24 10.41 4.64 -9.17
C ARG A 24 9.05 4.32 -8.51
N GLU A 25 8.75 3.05 -8.27
CA GLU A 25 7.44 2.63 -7.76
C GLU A 25 7.27 3.00 -6.29
N THR A 26 8.36 2.94 -5.52
CA THR A 26 8.41 3.39 -4.13
C THR A 26 8.63 4.90 -4.03
N ALA A 27 9.38 5.52 -4.96
CA ALA A 27 9.49 6.97 -5.06
C ALA A 27 8.13 7.67 -5.23
N ALA A 28 7.27 7.19 -6.12
CA ALA A 28 5.94 7.77 -6.33
C ALA A 28 5.05 7.70 -5.07
N LEU A 29 5.20 6.64 -4.25
CA LEU A 29 4.48 6.52 -2.97
C LEU A 29 4.98 7.52 -1.93
N LEU A 30 6.30 7.76 -1.89
CA LEU A 30 6.93 8.73 -0.98
C LEU A 30 6.61 10.17 -1.39
N GLU A 31 6.61 10.47 -2.68
CA GLU A 31 6.18 11.76 -3.23
C GLU A 31 4.73 12.05 -2.82
N PHE A 32 3.83 11.07 -3.01
CA PHE A 32 2.43 11.20 -2.58
C PHE A 32 2.32 11.47 -1.07
N ALA A 33 3.07 10.75 -0.23
CA ALA A 33 3.06 10.98 1.22
C ALA A 33 3.49 12.41 1.58
N THR A 34 4.51 12.92 0.89
CA THR A 34 5.03 14.28 1.09
C THR A 34 3.98 15.34 0.76
N GLU A 35 3.18 15.13 -0.30
CA GLU A 35 2.09 16.04 -0.68
C GLU A 35 0.94 16.09 0.34
N GLN A 36 0.76 15.05 1.17
CA GLN A 36 -0.29 15.02 2.20
C GLN A 36 0.09 15.76 3.49
N GLY A 37 1.32 16.26 3.61
CA GLY A 37 1.81 16.98 4.78
C GLY A 37 1.83 16.11 6.04
N GLU A 38 1.16 16.55 7.10
CA GLU A 38 1.13 15.84 8.41
C GLU A 38 0.06 14.74 8.49
N LEU A 39 -0.74 14.54 7.43
CA LEU A 39 -1.76 13.51 7.45
C LEU A 39 -1.10 12.13 7.54
N PRO A 40 -1.60 11.23 8.41
CA PRO A 40 -1.07 9.87 8.46
C PRO A 40 -1.37 9.16 7.15
N VAL A 41 -0.31 8.68 6.48
CA VAL A 41 -0.41 7.91 5.23
C VAL A 41 0.20 6.52 5.43
N ASN A 42 -0.56 5.49 5.05
CA ASN A 42 -0.07 4.12 4.91
C ASN A 42 0.32 3.88 3.45
N LEU A 43 1.58 3.51 3.21
CA LEU A 43 2.14 3.28 1.87
C LEU A 43 2.24 1.78 1.60
N VAL A 44 1.58 1.32 0.54
CA VAL A 44 1.57 -0.09 0.15
C VAL A 44 1.96 -0.21 -1.31
N LEU A 45 2.99 -1.02 -1.58
CA LEU A 45 3.32 -1.50 -2.91
C LEU A 45 2.86 -2.96 -3.03
N LEU A 46 1.90 -3.20 -3.91
CA LEU A 46 1.52 -4.56 -4.26
C LEU A 46 2.54 -5.15 -5.23
N THR A 47 3.01 -6.35 -4.93
CA THR A 47 4.05 -7.07 -5.68
C THR A 47 3.50 -8.39 -6.23
N ALA A 48 4.26 -9.05 -7.11
CA ALA A 48 3.89 -10.39 -7.57
C ALA A 48 4.03 -11.43 -6.43
N GLY A 49 5.15 -11.39 -5.69
CA GLY A 49 5.46 -12.32 -4.59
C GLY A 49 6.36 -11.76 -3.49
N THR A 50 6.96 -10.58 -3.67
CA THR A 50 7.85 -9.97 -2.67
C THR A 50 7.11 -9.46 -1.43
N VAL A 51 7.54 -9.92 -0.25
CA VAL A 51 7.10 -9.42 1.07
C VAL A 51 8.26 -8.67 1.73
N GLY A 52 7.99 -7.48 2.27
CA GLY A 52 9.02 -6.73 2.99
C GLY A 52 8.69 -5.26 3.17
N THR A 53 9.74 -4.46 3.31
CA THR A 53 9.69 -3.00 3.44
C THR A 53 10.77 -2.35 2.59
N ASP A 54 10.44 -1.25 1.93
CA ASP A 54 11.40 -0.35 1.26
C ASP A 54 11.13 1.07 1.76
N GLY A 55 12.02 1.56 2.62
CA GLY A 55 11.80 2.77 3.40
C GLY A 55 10.51 2.70 4.23
N MET A 56 9.56 3.59 3.92
CA MET A 56 8.24 3.64 4.57
C MET A 56 7.16 2.82 3.84
N ALA A 57 7.46 2.28 2.66
CA ALA A 57 6.51 1.48 1.89
C ALA A 57 6.53 0.02 2.33
N ARG A 58 5.34 -0.55 2.58
CA ARG A 58 5.18 -1.99 2.78
C ARG A 58 5.00 -2.70 1.45
N LEU A 59 5.73 -3.79 1.27
CA LEU A 59 5.62 -4.65 0.09
C LEU A 59 4.76 -5.85 0.44
N VAL A 60 3.68 -6.02 -0.31
CA VAL A 60 2.68 -7.07 -0.05
C VAL A 60 2.35 -7.76 -1.37
N PRO A 61 2.42 -9.09 -1.46
CA PRO A 61 1.94 -9.80 -2.63
C PRO A 61 0.46 -9.49 -2.88
N ALA A 62 0.11 -9.16 -4.12
CA ALA A 62 -1.25 -8.71 -4.46
C ALA A 62 -2.34 -9.72 -4.04
N TRP A 63 -2.08 -11.02 -4.21
CA TRP A 63 -3.00 -12.08 -3.81
C TRP A 63 -3.27 -12.07 -2.29
N ARG A 64 -2.25 -11.81 -1.48
CA ARG A 64 -2.37 -11.76 -0.03
C ARG A 64 -3.19 -10.55 0.39
N TRP A 65 -2.94 -9.41 -0.24
CA TRP A 65 -3.70 -8.20 0.00
C TRP A 65 -5.18 -8.36 -0.34
N LEU A 66 -5.52 -9.05 -1.44
CA LEU A 66 -6.92 -9.35 -1.81
C LEU A 66 -7.63 -10.23 -0.77
N LEU A 67 -6.94 -11.24 -0.23
CA LEU A 67 -7.48 -12.11 0.82
C LEU A 67 -7.69 -11.35 2.14
N GLU A 68 -6.75 -10.46 2.50
CA GLU A 68 -6.83 -9.62 3.70
C GLU A 68 -7.89 -8.51 3.56
N ALA A 69 -8.01 -7.90 2.37
CA ALA A 69 -9.05 -6.91 2.08
C ALA A 69 -10.45 -7.54 2.13
N GLY A 70 -10.61 -8.74 1.58
CA GLY A 70 -11.87 -9.48 1.64
C GLY A 70 -12.26 -9.93 3.06
N SER A 71 -11.31 -10.02 3.98
CA SER A 71 -11.58 -10.36 5.39
C SER A 71 -11.87 -9.13 6.26
N ALA A 72 -11.47 -7.92 5.85
CA ALA A 72 -11.87 -6.68 6.51
C ALA A 72 -13.36 -6.34 6.29
N ASP A 73 -13.96 -6.77 5.18
CA ASP A 73 -15.40 -6.67 4.90
C ASP A 73 -16.23 -7.78 5.55
N MET A 74 -15.58 -8.77 6.19
CA MET A 74 -16.23 -9.94 6.77
C MET A 74 -16.33 -9.87 8.31
N GLN A 75 -16.43 -8.65 8.84
CA GLN A 75 -17.01 -8.42 10.18
C GLN A 75 -18.53 -8.58 10.08
N VAL A 76 -18.95 -9.84 10.06
CA VAL A 76 -20.32 -10.24 10.37
C VAL A 76 -20.51 -10.04 11.88
N PRO A 77 -21.65 -9.49 12.35
CA PRO A 77 -21.96 -9.41 13.78
C PRO A 77 -21.94 -10.77 14.49
#